data_AF-A0AAE9WYV4-F1
#
_entry.id   AF-A0AAE9WYV4-F1
#
_cell.length_a   1.000
_cell.length_b   1.000
_cell.length_c   1.000
_cell.angle_alpha   90.00
_cell.angle_beta   90.00
_cell.angle_gamma   90.00
#
_symmetry.space_group_name_H-M   'P 1'
#
loop_
_entity.id
_entity.type
_entity.pdbx_description
1 polymer ?
#
loop_
_entity_poly.entity_id
_entity_poly.type
_entity_poly.pdbx_seq_one_letter_code
_entity_poly.pdbx_strand_id
1 'polypeptide(L)'
;MDDSLCGKFVLLRTYLPDELNNNITLEFHENSHFKDYCYNKDSGKNECITDIDKITVGFLWLLSEYYLMSQTKNYNENIANPFFLYIISWFSYKLKKYKEHSTTKIYDFYNNNVINNHKYNKFVTDAYRITNLKDILNKKNEFLNITIEDMSNYYDAFKLLCNMHDNVASNEYGETFLNNATNFVSKYANLKYGCNIESTLHNQILSAISTDYNNLKNKCKSCTSLPDITDVSVLASVYTSSSSIGNKLFTVLSIFGAIAFFLGISYKYSLFGFRKRFQKQKLREKIKNIKKKMNH
;
A
#
# COMPACT_ATOMS: atom_id res chain seq x y z
N MET A 1 -9.93 -5.49 -6.56
CA MET A 1 -9.65 -4.06 -6.36
C MET A 1 -9.79 -3.36 -7.71
N ASP A 2 -10.21 -2.10 -7.73
CA ASP A 2 -10.13 -1.29 -8.97
C ASP A 2 -8.68 -0.81 -9.19
N ASP A 3 -8.25 -0.77 -10.45
CA ASP A 3 -6.89 -0.35 -10.84
C ASP A 3 -6.60 1.10 -10.39
N SER A 4 -7.64 1.90 -10.20
CA SER A 4 -7.57 3.29 -9.72
C SER A 4 -7.01 3.43 -8.30
N LEU A 5 -7.21 2.44 -7.42
CA LEU A 5 -6.74 2.48 -6.04
C LEU A 5 -5.22 2.28 -5.95
N CYS A 6 -4.68 1.33 -6.71
CA CYS A 6 -3.23 1.11 -6.80
C CYS A 6 -2.48 2.32 -7.34
N GLY A 7 -3.08 3.06 -8.28
CA GLY A 7 -2.50 4.29 -8.82
C GLY A 7 -2.16 5.33 -7.75
N LYS A 8 -2.92 5.39 -6.65
CA LYS A 8 -2.67 6.32 -5.53
C LYS A 8 -1.40 5.94 -4.76
N PHE A 9 -1.21 4.64 -4.49
CA PHE A 9 0.00 4.14 -3.83
C PHE A 9 1.23 4.19 -4.73
N VAL A 10 1.07 3.98 -6.04
CA VAL A 10 2.14 4.16 -7.04
C VAL A 10 2.61 5.61 -7.04
N LEU A 11 1.68 6.58 -7.03
CA LEU A 11 2.02 7.99 -6.91
C LEU A 11 2.82 8.26 -5.64
N LEU A 12 2.33 7.81 -4.48
CA LEU A 12 3.05 7.98 -3.20
C LEU A 12 4.45 7.38 -3.21
N ARG A 13 4.61 6.14 -3.69
CA ARG A 13 5.93 5.47 -3.75
C ARG A 13 6.93 6.19 -4.64
N THR A 14 6.47 7.01 -5.58
CA THR A 14 7.36 7.81 -6.44
C THR A 14 8.04 8.94 -5.65
N TYR A 15 7.36 9.50 -4.65
CA TYR A 15 7.86 10.60 -3.82
C TYR A 15 8.34 10.14 -2.44
N LEU A 16 7.86 8.98 -1.98
CA LEU A 16 8.21 8.36 -0.72
C LEU A 16 8.46 6.85 -0.94
N PRO A 17 9.61 6.47 -1.52
CA PRO A 17 9.93 5.08 -1.85
C PRO A 17 9.92 4.16 -0.64
N ASP A 18 9.68 2.88 -0.86
CA ASP A 18 9.72 1.86 0.21
C ASP A 18 11.15 1.53 0.64
N GLU A 19 12.11 1.60 -0.27
CA GLU A 19 13.52 1.28 -0.04
C GLU A 19 14.36 2.55 -0.04
N LEU A 20 15.27 2.66 0.94
CA LEU A 20 16.12 3.83 1.22
C LEU A 20 17.13 4.13 0.09
N ASN A 21 17.49 3.13 -0.73
CA ASN A 21 18.51 3.24 -1.78
C ASN A 21 17.96 3.65 -3.15
N ASN A 22 16.67 3.94 -3.25
CA ASN A 22 16.12 4.49 -4.49
C ASN A 22 16.48 5.97 -4.56
N ASN A 23 17.24 6.36 -5.58
CA ASN A 23 17.51 7.77 -5.87
C ASN A 23 16.18 8.52 -5.98
N ILE A 24 15.85 9.31 -4.95
CA ILE A 24 14.68 10.18 -4.93
C ILE A 24 14.91 11.24 -6.00
N THR A 25 14.36 11.02 -7.19
CA THR A 25 14.50 11.94 -8.32
C THR A 25 13.58 13.15 -8.23
N LEU A 26 12.59 13.13 -7.33
CA LEU A 26 11.53 14.14 -7.21
C LEU A 26 11.34 14.49 -5.75
N GLU A 27 11.32 15.78 -5.43
CA GLU A 27 11.15 16.19 -4.05
C GLU A 27 9.68 16.04 -3.64
N PHE A 28 9.43 15.48 -2.44
CA PHE A 28 8.08 15.18 -1.96
C PHE A 28 7.13 16.38 -2.04
N HIS A 29 7.65 17.59 -1.82
CA HIS A 29 6.90 18.83 -1.79
C HIS A 29 6.72 19.49 -3.17
N GLU A 30 7.27 18.94 -4.25
CA GLU A 30 7.01 19.41 -5.62
C GLU A 30 5.68 18.92 -6.17
N ASN A 31 5.10 17.88 -5.59
CA ASN A 31 3.78 17.38 -5.99
C ASN A 31 2.68 18.27 -5.43
N SER A 32 1.75 18.74 -6.28
CA SER A 32 0.62 19.57 -5.85
C SER A 32 -0.26 18.90 -4.79
N HIS A 33 -0.40 17.58 -4.82
CA HIS A 33 -1.18 16.84 -3.81
C HIS A 33 -0.55 16.84 -2.43
N PHE A 34 0.77 17.07 -2.30
CA PHE A 34 1.47 17.05 -1.02
C PHE A 34 1.91 18.45 -0.59
N LYS A 35 2.25 19.31 -1.56
CA LYS A 35 2.74 20.68 -1.36
C LYS A 35 1.81 21.50 -0.47
N ASP A 36 0.51 21.44 -0.73
CA ASP A 36 -0.49 22.24 -0.02
C ASP A 36 -0.56 21.87 1.48
N TYR A 37 -0.16 20.64 1.82
CA TYR A 37 -0.11 20.15 3.20
C TYR A 37 1.26 20.30 3.86
N CYS A 38 2.31 20.45 3.05
CA CYS A 38 3.67 20.66 3.51
C CYS A 38 3.97 22.14 3.78
N TYR A 39 3.31 23.06 3.08
CA TYR A 39 3.60 24.48 3.21
C TYR A 39 2.84 25.11 4.40
N ASN A 40 3.51 25.98 5.16
CA ASN A 40 2.87 26.82 6.14
C ASN A 40 2.78 28.25 5.61
N LYS A 41 1.55 28.75 5.46
CA LYS A 41 1.28 30.10 4.96
C LYS A 41 1.80 31.18 5.93
N ASP A 42 1.72 30.93 7.23
CA ASP A 42 2.11 31.91 8.26
C ASP A 42 3.63 32.03 8.38
N SER A 43 4.35 30.90 8.27
CA SER A 43 5.82 30.89 8.39
C SER A 43 6.55 30.97 7.04
N GLY A 44 5.82 30.82 5.93
CA GLY A 44 6.38 30.81 4.57
C GLY A 44 7.33 29.65 4.26
N LYS A 45 7.35 28.61 5.11
CA LYS A 45 8.32 27.52 5.06
C LYS A 45 7.66 26.18 4.74
N ASN A 46 8.46 25.30 4.14
CA ASN A 46 8.13 23.89 3.99
C ASN A 46 8.37 23.16 5.33
N GLU A 47 7.33 22.50 5.83
CA GLU A 47 7.33 21.75 7.09
C GLU A 47 7.44 20.23 6.89
N CYS A 48 7.50 19.74 5.65
CA CYS A 48 7.76 18.32 5.33
C CYS A 48 9.26 18.02 5.30
N ILE A 49 9.92 18.28 6.42
CA ILE A 49 11.38 18.19 6.55
C ILE A 49 11.78 16.75 6.86
N THR A 50 11.11 16.13 7.84
CA THR A 50 11.43 14.76 8.27
C THR A 50 10.65 13.72 7.48
N ASP A 51 11.09 12.47 7.50
CA ASP A 51 10.35 11.40 6.83
C ASP A 51 9.02 11.11 7.52
N ILE A 52 8.94 11.25 8.85
CA ILE A 52 7.67 11.12 9.56
C ILE A 52 6.66 12.20 9.17
N ASP A 53 7.13 13.40 8.84
CA ASP A 53 6.27 14.45 8.28
C ASP A 53 5.71 14.04 6.91
N LYS A 54 6.57 13.51 6.02
CA LYS A 54 6.17 13.06 4.68
C LYS A 54 5.21 11.86 4.77
N ILE A 55 5.47 10.91 5.67
CA ILE A 55 4.61 9.75 5.93
C ILE A 55 3.24 10.23 6.42
N THR A 56 3.21 11.19 7.36
CA THR A 56 1.97 11.77 7.89
C THR A 56 1.15 12.47 6.80
N VAL A 57 1.80 13.29 5.97
CA VAL A 57 1.12 13.96 4.84
C VAL A 57 0.60 12.96 3.81
N GLY A 58 1.40 11.94 3.46
CA GLY A 58 0.97 10.89 2.54
C GLY A 58 -0.23 10.09 3.07
N PHE A 59 -0.25 9.81 4.37
CA PHE A 59 -1.38 9.15 5.03
C PHE A 59 -2.64 10.01 5.00
N LEU A 60 -2.52 11.29 5.37
CA LEU A 60 -3.65 12.22 5.36
C LEU A 60 -4.20 12.47 3.94
N TRP A 61 -3.33 12.49 2.93
CA TRP A 61 -3.77 12.52 1.53
C TRP A 61 -4.52 11.24 1.12
N LEU A 62 -4.05 10.05 1.51
CA LEU A 62 -4.80 8.81 1.25
C LEU A 62 -6.17 8.80 1.94
N LEU A 63 -6.26 9.36 3.15
CA LEU A 63 -7.52 9.50 3.86
C LEU A 63 -8.47 10.50 3.18
N SER A 64 -7.95 11.57 2.58
CA SER A 64 -8.76 12.48 1.78
C SER A 64 -9.31 11.80 0.53
N GLU A 65 -8.48 11.00 -0.12
CA GLU A 65 -8.88 10.18 -1.25
C GLU A 65 -9.92 9.12 -0.90
N TYR A 66 -9.84 8.52 0.30
CA TYR A 66 -10.86 7.62 0.85
C TYR A 66 -12.17 8.36 1.13
N TYR A 67 -12.09 9.55 1.74
CA TYR A 67 -13.26 10.37 2.02
C TYR A 67 -13.97 10.79 0.73
N LEU A 68 -13.24 11.29 -0.27
CA LEU A 68 -13.85 11.68 -1.54
C LEU A 68 -14.59 10.50 -2.19
N MET A 69 -14.05 9.29 -2.07
CA MET A 69 -14.71 8.06 -2.51
C MET A 69 -16.00 7.78 -1.72
N SER A 70 -16.00 8.01 -0.39
CA SER A 70 -17.19 7.84 0.45
C SER A 70 -18.33 8.80 0.14
N GLN A 71 -18.01 9.97 -0.44
CA GLN A 71 -19.01 10.98 -0.82
C GLN A 71 -19.61 10.74 -2.21
N THR A 72 -19.09 9.79 -3.00
CA THR A 72 -19.63 9.53 -4.34
C THR A 72 -20.98 8.81 -4.29
N LYS A 73 -21.86 9.08 -5.26
CA LYS A 73 -23.17 8.39 -5.37
C LYS A 73 -23.05 6.87 -5.53
N ASN A 74 -21.89 6.39 -5.99
CA ASN A 74 -21.58 4.97 -6.18
C ASN A 74 -20.77 4.38 -5.03
N TYR A 75 -20.86 4.98 -3.83
CA TYR A 75 -20.18 4.46 -2.65
C TYR A 75 -20.55 3.00 -2.40
N ASN A 76 -19.53 2.16 -2.26
CA ASN A 76 -19.68 0.75 -1.99
C ASN A 76 -18.71 0.37 -0.86
N GLU A 77 -19.25 -0.02 0.28
CA GLU A 77 -18.47 -0.40 1.47
C GLU A 77 -17.54 -1.57 1.19
N ASN A 78 -17.94 -2.49 0.30
CA ASN A 78 -17.13 -3.65 -0.09
C ASN A 78 -15.88 -3.24 -0.88
N ILE A 79 -15.83 -2.02 -1.43
CA ILE A 79 -14.63 -1.45 -2.08
C ILE A 79 -13.91 -0.50 -1.11
N ALA A 80 -14.67 0.28 -0.34
CA ALA A 80 -14.13 1.26 0.59
C ALA A 80 -13.36 0.63 1.76
N ASN A 81 -13.91 -0.41 2.38
CA ASN A 81 -13.27 -1.05 3.53
C ASN A 81 -11.91 -1.67 3.16
N PRO A 82 -11.79 -2.46 2.07
CA PRO A 82 -10.48 -2.90 1.59
C PRO A 82 -9.50 -1.75 1.34
N PHE A 83 -9.95 -0.66 0.68
CA PHE A 83 -9.08 0.48 0.44
C PHE A 83 -8.55 1.08 1.75
N PHE A 84 -9.42 1.25 2.75
CA PHE A 84 -9.01 1.74 4.07
C PHE A 84 -7.98 0.81 4.72
N LEU A 85 -8.20 -0.51 4.68
CA LEU A 85 -7.26 -1.53 5.20
C LEU A 85 -5.89 -1.45 4.49
N TYR A 86 -5.86 -1.16 3.18
CA TYR A 86 -4.62 -0.96 2.44
C TYR A 86 -3.91 0.34 2.82
N ILE A 87 -4.64 1.42 3.09
CA ILE A 87 -4.06 2.69 3.56
C ILE A 87 -3.35 2.46 4.90
N ILE A 88 -4.02 1.81 5.86
CA ILE A 88 -3.44 1.61 7.19
C ILE A 88 -2.31 0.58 7.19
N SER A 89 -2.34 -0.46 6.33
CA SER A 89 -1.20 -1.37 6.17
C SER A 89 0.04 -0.68 5.59
N TRP A 90 -0.14 0.18 4.58
CA TRP A 90 0.95 1.03 4.05
C TRP A 90 1.51 1.96 5.12
N PHE A 91 0.64 2.64 5.86
CA PHE A 91 1.05 3.57 6.90
C PHE A 91 1.86 2.85 7.99
N SER A 92 1.36 1.72 8.49
CA SER A 92 2.05 0.87 9.46
C SER A 92 3.40 0.38 8.96
N TYR A 93 3.49 -0.03 7.69
CA TYR A 93 4.77 -0.41 7.08
C TYR A 93 5.79 0.73 7.08
N LYS A 94 5.36 1.94 6.73
CA LYS A 94 6.25 3.11 6.75
C LYS A 94 6.70 3.46 8.17
N LEU A 95 5.78 3.40 9.14
CA LEU A 95 6.11 3.68 10.54
C LEU A 95 7.07 2.64 11.13
N LYS A 96 6.85 1.35 10.87
CA LYS A 96 7.74 0.25 11.30
C LYS A 96 9.16 0.44 10.80
N LYS A 97 9.35 0.99 9.59
CA LYS A 97 10.67 1.27 9.03
C LYS A 97 11.36 2.48 9.67
N TYR A 98 10.61 3.44 10.19
CA TYR A 98 11.16 4.70 10.68
C TYR A 98 11.49 4.67 12.18
N LYS A 99 10.75 3.91 12.98
CA LYS A 99 10.94 3.79 14.44
C LYS A 99 10.70 2.35 14.88
N GLU A 100 11.35 1.96 15.98
CA GLU A 100 11.14 0.70 16.71
C GLU A 100 9.79 0.71 17.47
N HIS A 101 8.71 1.15 16.80
CA HIS A 101 7.35 1.28 17.33
C HIS A 101 6.53 0.00 17.18
N SER A 102 7.20 -1.15 17.22
CA SER A 102 6.59 -2.46 16.92
C SER A 102 5.32 -2.73 17.74
N THR A 103 5.34 -2.35 19.03
CA THR A 103 4.24 -2.61 19.97
C THR A 103 3.17 -1.52 20.03
N THR A 104 3.39 -0.36 19.39
CA THR A 104 2.44 0.75 19.45
C THR A 104 1.23 0.47 18.57
N LYS A 105 0.01 0.74 19.07
CA LYS A 105 -1.20 0.66 18.26
C LYS A 105 -1.27 1.81 17.26
N ILE A 106 -1.80 1.57 16.07
CA ILE A 106 -1.94 2.60 15.02
C ILE A 106 -2.75 3.78 15.56
N TYR A 107 -3.82 3.52 16.30
CA TYR A 107 -4.68 4.54 16.91
C TYR A 107 -3.90 5.50 17.83
N ASP A 108 -3.02 4.97 18.69
CA ASP A 108 -2.25 5.78 19.64
C ASP A 108 -1.24 6.67 18.90
N PHE A 109 -0.57 6.12 17.89
CA PHE A 109 0.32 6.89 17.05
C PHE A 109 -0.44 8.02 16.34
N TYR A 110 -1.60 7.70 15.75
CA TYR A 110 -2.45 8.64 15.03
C TYR A 110 -2.90 9.80 15.93
N ASN A 111 -3.43 9.51 17.12
CA ASN A 111 -3.87 10.55 18.05
C ASN A 111 -2.72 11.46 18.47
N ASN A 112 -1.57 10.87 18.83
CA ASN A 112 -0.45 11.63 19.38
C ASN A 112 0.32 12.43 18.33
N ASN A 113 0.47 11.90 17.11
CA ASN A 113 1.39 12.46 16.10
C ASN A 113 0.68 13.05 14.90
N VAL A 114 -0.61 12.72 14.70
CA VAL A 114 -1.40 13.21 13.57
C VAL A 114 -2.48 14.18 14.06
N ILE A 115 -3.42 13.77 14.92
CA ILE A 115 -4.50 14.68 15.39
C ILE A 115 -3.93 15.90 16.12
N ASN A 116 -3.00 15.69 17.06
CA ASN A 116 -2.43 16.76 17.86
C ASN A 116 -1.37 17.59 17.10
N ASN A 117 -1.14 17.27 15.83
CA ASN A 117 -0.20 17.98 14.99
C ASN A 117 -0.91 19.13 14.27
N HIS A 118 -0.30 20.31 14.24
CA HIS A 118 -0.84 21.49 13.54
C HIS A 118 -1.08 21.22 12.04
N LYS A 119 -0.40 20.22 11.46
CA LYS A 119 -0.63 19.74 10.09
C LYS A 119 -2.04 19.18 9.89
N TYR A 120 -2.60 18.45 10.86
CA TYR A 120 -3.96 17.89 10.75
C TYR A 120 -5.01 18.99 10.65
N ASN A 121 -4.85 20.09 11.39
CA ASN A 121 -5.78 21.23 11.28
C ASN A 121 -5.81 21.77 9.85
N LYS A 122 -4.66 21.88 9.16
CA LYS A 122 -4.62 22.30 7.74
C LYS A 122 -5.41 21.38 6.81
N PHE A 123 -5.44 20.08 7.09
CA PHE A 123 -6.27 19.12 6.34
C PHE A 123 -7.78 19.27 6.60
N VAL A 124 -8.17 19.85 7.73
CA VAL A 124 -9.57 19.96 8.15
C VAL A 124 -10.14 21.38 7.95
N THR A 125 -9.32 22.44 7.98
CA THR A 125 -9.78 23.85 8.02
C THR A 125 -9.62 24.65 6.73
N ASP A 126 -8.58 24.41 5.92
CA ASP A 126 -8.25 25.29 4.79
C ASP A 126 -8.95 24.85 3.48
N ALA A 127 -10.08 25.50 3.17
CA ALA A 127 -10.76 25.59 1.87
C ALA A 127 -11.25 24.30 1.15
N TYR A 128 -10.72 23.11 1.42
CA TYR A 128 -11.08 21.84 0.76
C TYR A 128 -11.28 20.66 1.75
N ARG A 129 -12.20 20.88 2.68
CA ARG A 129 -13.16 19.97 3.35
C ARG A 129 -12.85 18.47 3.48
N ILE A 130 -12.42 18.08 4.69
CA ILE A 130 -12.94 16.89 5.37
C ILE A 130 -13.30 17.25 6.82
N THR A 131 -14.38 18.00 7.02
CA THR A 131 -14.82 18.42 8.36
C THR A 131 -15.07 17.24 9.31
N ASN A 132 -15.37 16.06 8.75
CA ASN A 132 -15.77 14.88 9.52
C ASN A 132 -14.72 13.75 9.45
N LEU A 133 -13.45 14.05 9.13
CA LEU A 133 -12.40 13.00 9.03
C LEU A 133 -12.26 12.25 10.36
N LYS A 134 -12.30 13.00 11.46
CA LYS A 134 -12.30 12.47 12.83
C LYS A 134 -13.45 11.49 13.04
N ASP A 135 -14.66 11.84 12.61
CA ASP A 135 -15.84 10.98 12.80
C ASP A 135 -15.76 9.70 11.97
N ILE A 136 -15.22 9.80 10.74
CA ILE A 136 -15.00 8.64 9.88
C ILE A 136 -14.00 7.68 10.49
N LEU A 137 -12.89 8.21 11.02
CA LEU A 137 -11.87 7.39 11.66
C LEU A 137 -12.36 6.79 12.98
N ASN A 138 -13.16 7.55 13.75
CA ASN A 138 -13.82 7.03 14.95
C ASN A 138 -14.75 5.86 14.62
N LYS A 139 -15.50 5.93 13.52
CA LYS A 139 -16.33 4.82 13.00
C LYS A 139 -15.50 3.62 12.51
N LYS A 140 -14.21 3.82 12.24
CA LYS A 140 -13.26 2.80 11.76
C LYS A 140 -12.21 2.47 12.82
N ASN A 141 -12.45 2.83 14.08
CA ASN A 141 -11.49 2.66 15.18
C ASN A 141 -11.08 1.19 15.36
N GLU A 142 -11.97 0.25 15.09
CA GLU A 142 -11.72 -1.19 15.12
C GLU A 142 -10.56 -1.59 14.21
N PHE A 143 -10.43 -0.96 13.04
CA PHE A 143 -9.35 -1.22 12.09
C PHE A 143 -8.03 -0.60 12.53
N LEU A 144 -8.05 0.38 13.45
CA LEU A 144 -6.87 1.05 14.00
C LEU A 144 -6.40 0.43 15.32
N ASN A 145 -7.18 -0.48 15.91
CA ASN A 145 -6.88 -1.17 17.17
C ASN A 145 -6.00 -2.43 16.94
N ILE A 146 -4.94 -2.27 16.15
CA ILE A 146 -3.92 -3.28 15.87
C ILE A 146 -2.55 -2.64 16.00
N THR A 147 -1.53 -3.44 16.32
CA THR A 147 -0.15 -2.94 16.40
C THR A 147 0.34 -2.53 15.02
N ILE A 148 1.25 -1.55 14.98
CA ILE A 148 1.94 -1.15 13.76
C ILE A 148 2.69 -2.34 13.15
N GLU A 149 3.31 -3.19 13.99
CA GLU A 149 3.99 -4.39 13.51
C GLU A 149 3.05 -5.34 12.78
N ASP A 150 1.96 -5.75 13.42
CA ASP A 150 1.07 -6.76 12.86
C ASP A 150 0.45 -6.26 11.56
N MET A 151 0.03 -5.00 11.54
CA MET A 151 -0.61 -4.43 10.36
C MET A 151 0.37 -4.15 9.21
N SER A 152 1.65 -3.93 9.50
CA SER A 152 2.66 -3.74 8.47
C SER A 152 2.88 -4.98 7.61
N ASN A 153 2.63 -6.19 8.15
CA ASN A 153 2.92 -7.45 7.48
C ASN A 153 2.07 -7.65 6.21
N TYR A 154 0.90 -7.03 6.13
CA TYR A 154 0.00 -7.13 4.97
C TYR A 154 0.41 -6.28 3.78
N TYR A 155 1.21 -5.22 4.02
CA TYR A 155 1.52 -4.25 2.97
C TYR A 155 2.28 -4.87 1.80
N ASP A 156 3.19 -5.81 2.05
CA ASP A 156 3.95 -6.46 0.98
C ASP A 156 3.04 -7.30 0.06
N ALA A 157 2.07 -8.02 0.62
CA ALA A 157 1.10 -8.78 -0.17
C ALA A 157 0.22 -7.84 -1.01
N PHE A 158 -0.27 -6.76 -0.39
CA PHE A 158 -0.99 -5.70 -1.09
C PHE A 158 -0.17 -5.04 -2.20
N LYS A 159 1.12 -4.76 -1.97
CA LYS A 159 2.03 -4.19 -2.96
C LYS A 159 2.19 -5.11 -4.17
N LEU A 160 2.34 -6.42 -3.95
CA LEU A 160 2.40 -7.40 -5.03
C LEU A 160 1.10 -7.44 -5.84
N LEU A 161 -0.06 -7.38 -5.17
CA LEU A 161 -1.36 -7.26 -5.85
C LEU A 161 -1.40 -6.04 -6.76
N CYS A 162 -0.96 -4.88 -6.26
CA CYS A 162 -0.93 -3.67 -7.09
C CYS A 162 0.00 -3.77 -8.29
N ASN A 163 1.17 -4.39 -8.13
CA ASN A 163 2.06 -4.62 -9.26
C ASN A 163 1.40 -5.52 -10.32
N MET A 164 0.67 -6.56 -9.90
CA MET A 164 -0.08 -7.41 -10.81
C MET A 164 -1.22 -6.66 -11.51
N HIS A 165 -1.96 -5.81 -10.80
CA HIS A 165 -2.98 -4.95 -11.40
C HIS A 165 -2.40 -4.05 -12.50
N ASP A 166 -1.25 -3.42 -12.26
CA ASP A 166 -0.58 -2.58 -13.27
C ASP A 166 -0.15 -3.38 -14.50
N ASN A 167 0.34 -4.61 -14.29
CA ASN A 167 0.71 -5.53 -15.36
C ASN A 167 -0.51 -5.94 -16.19
N VAL A 168 -1.64 -6.25 -15.55
CA VAL A 168 -2.90 -6.55 -16.25
C VAL A 168 -3.39 -5.34 -17.05
N ALA A 169 -3.38 -4.14 -16.46
CA ALA A 169 -3.77 -2.91 -17.15
C ALA A 169 -2.86 -2.55 -18.35
N SER A 170 -1.63 -3.07 -18.35
CA SER A 170 -0.65 -2.86 -19.43
C SER A 170 -0.56 -4.03 -20.41
N ASN A 171 -1.33 -5.10 -20.21
CA ASN A 171 -1.24 -6.37 -20.94
C ASN A 171 0.19 -6.97 -20.93
N GLU A 172 0.89 -6.87 -19.80
CA GLU A 172 2.27 -7.34 -19.61
C GLU A 172 2.32 -8.58 -18.69
N TYR A 173 2.22 -9.78 -19.27
CA TYR A 173 2.12 -11.06 -18.52
C TYR A 173 3.44 -11.86 -18.45
N GLY A 174 4.57 -11.20 -18.63
CA GLY A 174 5.90 -11.84 -18.61
C GLY A 174 6.33 -12.34 -17.22
N GLU A 175 7.60 -12.73 -17.11
CA GLU A 175 8.19 -13.32 -15.90
C GLU A 175 7.91 -12.51 -14.62
N THR A 176 7.98 -11.18 -14.68
CA THR A 176 7.69 -10.31 -13.53
C THR A 176 6.26 -10.47 -13.00
N PHE A 177 5.28 -10.67 -13.88
CA PHE A 177 3.88 -10.88 -13.50
C PHE A 177 3.71 -12.22 -12.76
N LEU A 178 4.31 -13.29 -13.31
CA LEU A 178 4.28 -14.62 -12.71
C LEU A 178 5.01 -14.66 -11.36
N ASN A 179 6.18 -14.05 -11.28
CA ASN A 179 6.96 -13.95 -10.04
C ASN A 179 6.19 -13.19 -8.96
N ASN A 180 5.49 -12.10 -9.33
CA ASN A 180 4.63 -11.38 -8.38
C ASN A 180 3.46 -12.25 -7.87
N ALA A 181 2.84 -13.05 -8.75
CA ALA A 181 1.75 -13.94 -8.37
C ALA A 181 2.23 -15.06 -7.42
N THR A 182 3.34 -15.71 -7.74
CA THR A 182 3.95 -16.75 -6.88
C THR A 182 4.34 -16.18 -5.52
N ASN A 183 5.02 -15.02 -5.50
CA ASN A 183 5.40 -14.35 -4.26
C ASN A 183 4.18 -13.91 -3.44
N PHE A 184 3.10 -13.49 -4.12
CA PHE A 184 1.86 -13.12 -3.48
C PHE A 184 1.23 -14.32 -2.76
N VAL A 185 1.09 -15.46 -3.45
CA VAL A 185 0.52 -16.68 -2.88
C VAL A 185 1.33 -17.16 -1.66
N SER A 186 2.66 -17.11 -1.74
CA SER A 186 3.54 -17.43 -0.60
C SER A 186 3.36 -16.46 0.57
N LYS A 187 3.33 -15.14 0.32
CA LYS A 187 3.08 -14.16 1.39
C LYS A 187 1.70 -14.31 2.01
N TYR A 188 0.67 -14.55 1.20
CA TYR A 188 -0.68 -14.80 1.68
C TYR A 188 -0.75 -16.04 2.59
N ALA A 189 -0.07 -17.12 2.21
CA ALA A 189 0.06 -18.32 3.04
C ALA A 189 0.62 -18.02 4.43
N ASN A 190 1.74 -17.28 4.45
CA ASN A 190 2.40 -16.90 5.69
C ASN A 190 1.53 -15.98 6.54
N LEU A 191 0.78 -15.07 5.93
CA LEU A 191 -0.18 -14.25 6.67
C LEU A 191 -1.31 -15.10 7.27
N LYS A 192 -1.86 -16.04 6.50
CA LYS A 192 -2.98 -16.90 6.92
C LYS A 192 -2.63 -17.90 8.02
N TYR A 193 -1.41 -18.46 8.00
CA TYR A 193 -1.01 -19.52 8.93
C TYR A 193 0.05 -19.09 9.95
N GLY A 194 0.77 -18.00 9.69
CA GLY A 194 1.85 -17.52 10.55
C GLY A 194 1.43 -16.46 11.57
N CYS A 195 0.18 -15.99 11.51
CA CYS A 195 -0.34 -15.01 12.45
C CYS A 195 -1.19 -15.71 13.51
N ASN A 196 -0.73 -15.71 14.76
CA ASN A 196 -1.49 -16.24 15.91
C ASN A 196 -2.57 -15.26 16.41
N ILE A 197 -2.87 -14.22 15.65
CA ILE A 197 -3.83 -13.20 16.04
C ILE A 197 -5.19 -13.63 15.54
N GLU A 198 -5.91 -14.34 16.41
CA GLU A 198 -7.33 -14.64 16.24
C GLU A 198 -8.14 -13.36 16.44
N SER A 199 -8.05 -12.43 15.47
CA SER A 199 -8.80 -11.18 15.46
C SER A 199 -9.70 -11.08 14.24
N THR A 200 -10.88 -10.51 14.43
CA THR A 200 -11.82 -10.20 13.36
C THR A 200 -11.17 -9.36 12.25
N LEU A 201 -10.28 -8.43 12.62
CA LEU A 201 -9.54 -7.58 11.68
C LEU A 201 -8.60 -8.38 10.78
N HIS A 202 -7.86 -9.34 11.35
CA HIS A 202 -6.98 -10.25 10.60
C HIS A 202 -7.75 -10.96 9.48
N ASN A 203 -8.92 -11.50 9.81
CA ASN A 203 -9.79 -12.17 8.84
C ASN A 203 -10.35 -11.23 7.78
N GLN A 204 -10.72 -10.00 8.16
CA GLN A 204 -11.23 -8.99 7.23
C GLN A 204 -10.18 -8.59 6.18
N ILE A 205 -8.93 -8.29 6.59
CA ILE A 205 -7.89 -7.92 5.62
C ILE A 205 -7.46 -9.10 4.75
N LEU A 206 -7.38 -10.32 5.31
CA LEU A 206 -7.12 -11.51 4.50
C LEU A 206 -8.22 -11.78 3.47
N SER A 207 -9.48 -11.59 3.85
CA SER A 207 -10.63 -11.71 2.96
C SER A 207 -10.59 -10.67 1.85
N ALA A 208 -10.25 -9.40 2.17
CA ALA A 208 -10.07 -8.35 1.18
C ALA A 208 -8.98 -8.69 0.17
N ILE A 209 -7.80 -9.10 0.66
CA ILE A 209 -6.64 -9.46 -0.16
C ILE A 209 -6.96 -10.65 -1.08
N SER A 210 -7.59 -11.71 -0.56
CA SER A 210 -7.90 -12.91 -1.36
C SER A 210 -8.99 -12.62 -2.40
N THR A 211 -10.02 -11.87 -2.02
CA THR A 211 -11.08 -11.44 -2.93
C THR A 211 -10.51 -10.61 -4.08
N ASP A 212 -9.59 -9.69 -3.78
CA ASP A 212 -8.95 -8.85 -4.79
C ASP A 212 -8.08 -9.64 -5.76
N TYR A 213 -7.32 -10.62 -5.28
CA TYR A 213 -6.56 -11.53 -6.13
C TYR A 213 -7.48 -12.34 -7.05
N ASN A 214 -8.54 -12.94 -6.51
CA ASN A 214 -9.49 -13.73 -7.29
C ASN A 214 -10.18 -12.88 -8.36
N ASN A 215 -10.54 -11.64 -8.03
CA ASN A 215 -11.08 -10.68 -8.98
C ASN A 215 -10.08 -10.34 -10.09
N LEU A 216 -8.79 -10.15 -9.76
CA LEU A 216 -7.74 -9.94 -10.75
C LEU A 216 -7.61 -11.15 -11.69
N LYS A 217 -7.57 -12.37 -11.13
CA LYS A 217 -7.51 -13.63 -11.88
C LYS A 217 -8.70 -13.75 -12.85
N ASN A 218 -9.92 -13.48 -12.37
CA ASN A 218 -11.14 -13.52 -13.19
C ASN A 218 -11.15 -12.47 -14.31
N LYS A 219 -10.64 -11.25 -14.04
CA LYS A 219 -10.55 -10.18 -15.03
C LYS A 219 -9.52 -10.53 -16.12
N CYS A 220 -8.45 -11.23 -15.77
CA CYS A 220 -7.40 -11.58 -16.71
C CYS A 220 -7.61 -12.95 -17.39
N LYS A 221 -8.61 -13.03 -18.28
CA LYS A 221 -8.91 -14.27 -19.03
C LYS A 221 -7.77 -14.77 -19.92
N SER A 222 -6.86 -13.88 -20.33
CA SER A 222 -5.71 -14.17 -21.20
C SER A 222 -4.39 -14.34 -20.44
N CYS A 223 -4.40 -14.22 -19.11
CA CYS A 223 -3.21 -14.48 -18.31
C CYS A 223 -2.87 -15.98 -18.35
N THR A 224 -1.57 -16.29 -18.26
CA THR A 224 -1.10 -17.62 -17.89
C THR A 224 -1.83 -18.08 -16.62
N SER A 225 -2.05 -19.39 -16.47
CA SER A 225 -2.71 -19.98 -15.31
C SER A 225 -2.04 -19.52 -14.00
N LEU A 226 -2.66 -18.55 -13.34
CA LEU A 226 -2.18 -18.01 -12.07
C LEU A 226 -2.38 -19.03 -10.95
N PRO A 227 -1.42 -19.17 -10.03
CA PRO A 227 -1.54 -20.11 -8.91
C PRO A 227 -2.77 -19.78 -8.06
N ASP A 228 -3.47 -20.81 -7.58
CA ASP A 228 -4.62 -20.62 -6.71
C ASP A 228 -4.21 -20.39 -5.26
N ILE A 229 -4.97 -19.53 -4.58
CA ILE A 229 -4.81 -19.31 -3.14
C ILE A 229 -5.18 -20.57 -2.34
N THR A 230 -6.00 -21.46 -2.88
CA THR A 230 -6.42 -22.70 -2.19
C THR A 230 -5.34 -23.80 -2.20
N ASP A 231 -4.43 -23.78 -3.18
CA ASP A 231 -3.28 -24.69 -3.27
C ASP A 231 -2.26 -24.47 -2.15
N VAL A 232 -2.41 -23.36 -1.43
CA VAL A 232 -1.63 -22.97 -0.26
C VAL A 232 -1.76 -23.98 0.89
N SER A 233 -2.84 -24.78 0.96
CA SER A 233 -2.94 -25.87 1.94
C SER A 233 -1.97 -27.01 1.65
N VAL A 234 -1.65 -27.27 0.37
CA VAL A 234 -0.69 -28.29 -0.09
C VAL A 234 0.75 -27.79 0.07
N LEU A 235 1.00 -26.51 -0.18
CA LEU A 235 2.30 -25.90 0.12
C LEU A 235 2.56 -25.89 1.64
N ALA A 236 1.60 -25.46 2.45
CA ALA A 236 1.71 -25.44 3.91
C ALA A 236 1.85 -26.86 4.51
N SER A 237 1.20 -27.88 3.93
CA SER A 237 1.37 -29.27 4.36
C SER A 237 2.78 -29.79 4.05
N VAL A 238 3.39 -29.41 2.93
CA VAL A 238 4.81 -29.69 2.64
C VAL A 238 5.74 -28.96 3.61
N TYR A 239 5.43 -27.70 3.97
CA TYR A 239 6.19 -26.92 4.97
C TYR A 239 6.05 -27.44 6.42
N THR A 240 4.94 -28.08 6.77
CA THR A 240 4.67 -28.59 8.13
C THR A 240 5.10 -30.05 8.31
N SER A 241 5.03 -30.86 7.25
CA SER A 241 5.46 -32.27 7.28
C SER A 241 6.98 -32.45 7.21
N SER A 242 7.75 -31.44 6.78
CA SER A 242 9.23 -31.45 6.83
C SER A 242 9.80 -31.12 8.22
N SER A 243 9.09 -31.47 9.30
CA SER A 243 9.50 -31.27 10.69
C SER A 243 10.63 -32.22 11.10
N SER A 244 11.82 -32.03 10.52
CA SER A 244 13.08 -32.34 11.21
C SER A 244 13.90 -31.04 11.25
N ILE A 245 14.22 -30.63 12.48
CA ILE A 245 14.78 -29.32 12.83
C ILE A 245 16.08 -28.98 12.06
N GLY A 246 16.79 -29.96 11.49
CA GLY A 246 18.01 -29.76 10.69
C GLY A 246 17.81 -29.09 9.33
N ASN A 247 16.67 -29.30 8.66
CA ASN A 247 16.43 -28.76 7.31
C ASN A 247 15.82 -27.35 7.30
N LYS A 248 15.34 -26.85 8.46
CA LYS A 248 14.82 -25.48 8.59
C LYS A 248 15.91 -24.42 8.42
N LEU A 249 17.11 -24.64 8.95
CA LEU A 249 18.21 -23.66 8.86
C LEU A 249 18.82 -23.58 7.45
N PHE A 250 19.00 -24.72 6.78
CA PHE A 250 19.54 -24.78 5.43
C PHE A 250 18.57 -24.26 4.36
N THR A 251 17.27 -24.56 4.48
CA THR A 251 16.27 -24.11 3.51
C THR A 251 15.96 -22.63 3.66
N VAL A 252 15.92 -22.10 4.89
CA VAL A 252 15.76 -20.68 5.15
C VAL A 252 16.96 -19.89 4.59
N LEU A 253 18.19 -20.38 4.74
CA LEU A 253 19.38 -19.76 4.12
C LEU A 253 19.34 -19.80 2.58
N SER A 254 18.90 -20.92 1.98
CA SER A 254 18.80 -21.07 0.53
C SER A 254 17.66 -20.22 -0.06
N ILE A 255 16.54 -20.08 0.66
CA ILE A 255 15.45 -19.18 0.32
C ILE A 255 15.88 -17.73 0.47
N PHE A 256 16.62 -17.35 1.51
CA PHE A 256 17.18 -15.99 1.62
C PHE A 256 18.22 -15.70 0.52
N GLY A 257 19.01 -16.69 0.11
CA GLY A 257 19.94 -16.58 -1.03
C GLY A 257 19.21 -16.42 -2.37
N ALA A 258 18.17 -17.22 -2.63
CA ALA A 258 17.33 -17.10 -3.81
C ALA A 258 16.51 -15.80 -3.80
N ILE A 259 15.91 -15.43 -2.66
CA ILE A 259 15.20 -14.16 -2.48
C ILE A 259 16.16 -12.99 -2.69
N ALA A 260 17.38 -13.00 -2.15
CA ALA A 260 18.36 -11.94 -2.39
C ALA A 260 18.78 -11.85 -3.87
N PHE A 261 18.94 -12.99 -4.54
CA PHE A 261 19.28 -13.06 -5.97
C PHE A 261 18.12 -12.56 -6.86
N PHE A 262 16.89 -13.00 -6.60
CA PHE A 262 15.69 -12.57 -7.32
C PHE A 262 15.27 -11.13 -6.95
N LEU A 263 15.51 -10.67 -5.72
CA LEU A 263 15.37 -9.26 -5.34
C LEU A 263 16.38 -8.38 -6.09
N GLY A 264 17.63 -8.84 -6.25
CA GLY A 264 18.64 -8.12 -7.04
C GLY A 264 18.24 -7.92 -8.51
N ILE A 265 17.64 -8.94 -9.13
CA ILE A 265 17.19 -8.90 -10.53
C ILE A 265 15.89 -8.11 -10.68
N SER A 266 14.91 -8.34 -9.79
CA SER A 266 13.64 -7.61 -9.80
C SER A 266 13.80 -6.14 -9.43
N TYR A 267 14.76 -5.77 -8.56
CA TYR A 267 15.09 -4.38 -8.23
C TYR A 267 15.48 -3.58 -9.47
N LYS A 268 16.36 -4.16 -10.31
CA LYS A 268 16.83 -3.50 -11.55
C LYS A 268 15.71 -3.29 -12.58
N TYR A 269 14.83 -4.27 -12.75
CA TYR A 269 13.70 -4.18 -13.69
C TYR A 269 12.52 -3.35 -13.15
N SER A 270 12.25 -3.43 -11.85
CA SER A 270 11.24 -2.64 -11.13
C SER A 270 11.54 -1.14 -11.22
N LEU A 271 12.79 -0.74 -10.95
CA LEU A 271 13.22 0.67 -11.02
C LEU A 271 12.99 1.28 -12.41
N PHE A 272 13.27 0.52 -13.48
CA PHE A 272 13.05 0.94 -14.86
C PHE A 272 11.56 0.94 -15.26
N GLY A 273 10.80 -0.06 -14.82
CA GLY A 273 9.35 -0.17 -15.06
C GLY A 273 8.56 0.96 -14.41
N PHE A 274 8.84 1.26 -13.13
CA PHE A 274 8.19 2.36 -12.40
C PHE A 274 8.43 3.72 -13.06
N ARG A 275 9.65 3.98 -13.54
CA ARG A 275 10.01 5.23 -14.21
C ARG A 275 9.23 5.43 -15.52
N LYS A 276 9.06 4.35 -16.31
CA LYS A 276 8.30 4.38 -17.58
C LYS A 276 6.79 4.50 -17.33
N ARG A 277 6.26 3.89 -16.26
CA ARG A 277 4.84 4.00 -15.86
C ARG A 277 4.49 5.40 -15.35
N PHE A 278 5.36 6.04 -14.54
CA PHE A 278 5.17 7.42 -14.09
C PHE A 278 5.08 8.41 -15.27
N GLN A 279 5.94 8.26 -16.28
CA GLN A 279 5.87 9.10 -17.48
C GLN A 279 4.52 8.99 -18.19
N LYS A 280 3.96 7.78 -18.32
CA LYS A 280 2.62 7.56 -18.88
C LYS A 280 1.52 8.20 -18.03
N GLN A 281 1.59 8.07 -16.70
CA GLN A 281 0.59 8.65 -15.79
C GLN A 281 0.64 10.18 -15.79
N LYS A 282 1.84 10.77 -15.77
CA LYS A 282 2.07 12.22 -15.93
C LYS A 282 1.51 12.75 -17.25
N LEU A 283 1.63 11.98 -18.32
CA LEU A 283 1.04 12.32 -19.62
C LEU A 283 -0.49 12.33 -19.56
N ARG A 284 -1.11 11.32 -18.94
CA ARG A 284 -2.58 11.23 -18.76
C ARG A 284 -3.14 12.37 -17.93
N GLU A 285 -2.49 12.71 -16.81
CA GLU A 285 -2.82 13.84 -15.94
C GLU A 285 -2.76 15.17 -16.71
N LYS A 286 -1.68 15.41 -17.47
CA LYS A 286 -1.55 16.59 -18.33
C LYS A 286 -2.68 16.70 -19.34
N ILE A 287 -3.01 15.61 -20.03
CA ILE A 287 -4.10 15.57 -21.01
C ILE A 287 -5.45 15.89 -20.34
N LYS A 288 -5.71 15.33 -19.15
CA LYS A 288 -6.94 15.57 -18.38
C LYS A 288 -7.08 17.04 -17.96
N ASN A 289 -5.97 17.67 -17.56
CA ASN A 289 -5.96 19.08 -17.18
C ASN A 289 -6.12 20.02 -18.38
N ILE A 290 -5.53 19.70 -19.54
CA ILE A 290 -5.76 20.43 -20.79
C ILE A 290 -7.23 20.34 -21.19
N LYS A 291 -7.82 19.14 -21.14
CA LYS A 291 -9.24 18.94 -21.47
C LYS A 291 -10.18 19.70 -20.54
N LYS A 292 -9.86 19.82 -19.25
CA LYS A 292 -10.61 20.66 -18.30
C LYS A 292 -10.53 22.15 -18.64
N LYS A 293 -9.39 22.64 -19.13
CA LYS A 293 -9.21 24.05 -19.54
C LYS A 293 -9.87 24.40 -20.87
N MET A 294 -10.08 23.43 -21.75
CA MET A 294 -10.76 23.64 -23.05
C MET A 294 -12.29 23.60 -22.94
N ASN A 295 -12.83 23.01 -21.88
CA ASN A 295 -14.27 22.91 -21.62
C ASN A 295 -14.79 24.05 -20.73
N HIS A 296 -13.95 25.03 -20.43
CA HIS A 296 -14.26 26.28 -19.75
C HIS A 296 -13.90 27.43 -20.68
#